data_AF-A0A9D4AD80-F1
#
_entry.id   AF-A0A9D4AD80-F1
#
_cell.length_a   1.000
_cell.length_b   1.000
_cell.length_c   1.000
_cell.angle_alpha   90.00
_cell.angle_beta   90.00
_cell.angle_gamma   90.00
#
_symmetry.space_group_name_H-M   'P 1'
#
loop_
_entity.id
_entity.type
_entity.pdbx_description
1 polymer ?
#
loop_
_entity_poly.entity_id
_entity_poly.type
_entity_poly.pdbx_seq_one_letter_code
_entity_poly.pdbx_strand_id
1 'polypeptide(L)'
;MEVYRRKVFFNYEKQLRLWSPSEKVFEYFASFQISKGELFMRPLDLTQAMVPVFPLFESHLVRDGYLTRERKVKNKNKKEKN
;
A
#
# COMPACT_ATOMS: atom_id res chain seq x y z
N MET A 1 17.13 7.55 5.66
CA MET A 1 16.32 7.76 4.44
C MET A 1 15.02 6.94 4.44
N GLU A 2 15.05 5.65 4.76
CA GLU A 2 13.89 4.76 4.69
C GLU A 2 12.77 5.09 5.71
N VAL A 3 13.15 5.42 6.96
CA VAL A 3 12.20 5.81 8.03
C VAL A 3 11.41 7.08 7.67
N TYR A 4 12.08 8.07 7.07
CA TYR A 4 11.42 9.31 6.63
C TYR A 4 10.43 9.06 5.50
N ARG A 5 10.80 8.24 4.50
CA ARG A 5 9.89 7.86 3.41
C ARG A 5 8.64 7.16 3.94
N ARG A 6 8.81 6.21 4.87
CA ARG A 6 7.69 5.53 5.54
C ARG A 6 6.76 6.53 6.23
N LYS A 7 7.31 7.49 7.00
CA LYS A 7 6.51 8.54 7.66
C LYS A 7 5.67 9.37 6.67
N VAL A 8 6.25 9.73 5.52
CA VAL A 8 5.55 10.48 4.48
C VAL A 8 4.43 9.63 3.86
N PHE A 9 4.69 8.37 3.53
CA PHE A 9 3.67 7.46 3.00
C PHE A 9 2.50 7.25 3.97
N PHE A 10 2.78 7.09 5.27
CA PHE A 10 1.72 6.90 6.26
C PHE A 10 0.86 8.14 6.47
N ASN A 11 1.48 9.32 6.53
CA ASN A 11 0.72 10.57 6.60
C ASN A 11 -0.17 10.75 5.36
N TYR A 12 0.35 10.39 4.19
CA TYR A 12 -0.41 10.43 2.94
C TYR A 12 -1.61 9.47 2.98
N GLU A 13 -1.40 8.18 3.32
CA GLU A 13 -2.51 7.21 3.40
C GLU A 13 -3.55 7.55 4.48
N LYS A 14 -3.10 8.13 5.61
CA LYS A 14 -4.00 8.61 6.65
C LYS A 14 -4.90 9.73 6.11
N GLN A 15 -4.32 10.68 5.41
CA GLN A 15 -5.07 11.77 4.78
C GLN A 15 -6.00 11.25 3.68
N LEU A 16 -5.53 10.33 2.85
CA LEU A 16 -6.31 9.72 1.78
C LEU A 16 -7.59 9.09 2.33
N ARG A 17 -7.51 8.35 3.43
CA ARG A 17 -8.67 7.71 4.08
C ARG A 17 -9.65 8.69 4.72
N LEU A 18 -9.15 9.78 5.28
CA LEU A 18 -9.98 10.74 6.02
C LEU A 18 -10.65 11.76 5.10
N TRP A 19 -9.98 12.16 4.02
CA TRP A 19 -10.37 13.31 3.21
C TRP A 19 -10.75 12.97 1.77
N SER A 20 -10.45 11.75 1.29
CA SER A 20 -10.77 11.38 -0.09
C SER A 20 -12.07 10.58 -0.16
N PRO A 21 -12.82 10.68 -1.27
CA PRO A 21 -13.98 9.84 -1.49
C PRO A 21 -13.58 8.37 -1.58
N SER A 22 -14.55 7.48 -1.33
CA SER A 22 -14.35 6.03 -1.34
C SER A 22 -13.80 5.51 -2.68
N GLU A 23 -14.14 6.13 -3.82
CA GLU A 23 -13.55 5.75 -5.11
C GLU A 23 -12.04 5.97 -5.14
N LYS A 24 -11.56 7.09 -4.59
CA LYS A 24 -10.12 7.41 -4.58
C LYS A 24 -9.34 6.49 -3.64
N VAL A 25 -9.96 6.14 -2.51
CA VAL A 25 -9.40 5.15 -1.57
C VAL A 25 -9.34 3.78 -2.27
N PHE A 26 -10.42 3.38 -2.94
CA PHE A 26 -10.49 2.13 -3.70
C PHE A 26 -9.40 2.05 -4.76
N GLU A 27 -9.26 3.08 -5.61
CA GLU A 27 -8.23 3.13 -6.66
C GLU A 27 -6.81 2.94 -6.11
N TYR A 28 -6.54 3.52 -4.94
CA TYR A 28 -5.22 3.48 -4.35
C TYR A 28 -4.87 2.10 -3.77
N PHE A 29 -5.81 1.52 -3.02
CA PHE A 29 -5.60 0.24 -2.32
C PHE A 29 -5.81 -0.98 -3.22
N ALA A 30 -6.63 -0.87 -4.27
CA ALA A 30 -6.87 -1.97 -5.18
C ALA A 30 -5.55 -2.48 -5.79
N SER A 31 -5.39 -3.80 -5.77
CA SER A 31 -4.16 -4.46 -6.21
C SER A 31 -4.35 -5.42 -7.38
N PHE A 32 -5.58 -5.61 -7.84
CA PHE A 32 -5.90 -6.49 -8.95
C PHE A 32 -6.55 -5.70 -10.07
N GLN A 33 -5.96 -5.75 -11.26
CA GLN A 33 -6.50 -5.13 -12.46
C GLN A 33 -6.73 -6.22 -13.51
N ILE A 34 -7.91 -6.24 -14.09
CA ILE A 34 -8.23 -7.11 -15.22
C ILE A 34 -7.85 -6.40 -16.52
N SER A 35 -7.53 -7.17 -17.57
CA SER A 35 -7.08 -6.70 -18.88
C SER A 35 -7.99 -5.66 -19.57
N LYS A 36 -9.23 -5.46 -19.08
CA LYS A 36 -10.19 -4.46 -19.58
C LYS A 36 -10.21 -3.14 -18.82
N GLY A 37 -9.27 -2.90 -17.90
CA GLY A 37 -9.21 -1.66 -17.12
C GLY A 37 -10.10 -1.66 -15.88
N GLU A 38 -10.82 -2.75 -15.63
CA GLU A 38 -11.57 -2.96 -14.39
C GLU A 38 -10.60 -3.22 -13.24
N LEU A 39 -10.79 -2.48 -12.15
CA LEU A 39 -9.97 -2.54 -10.96
C LEU A 39 -10.75 -3.21 -9.85
N PHE A 40 -10.11 -4.13 -9.14
CA PHE A 40 -10.70 -4.89 -8.04
C PHE A 40 -9.82 -4.81 -6.80
N MET A 41 -10.48 -4.69 -5.65
CA MET A 41 -9.84 -4.90 -4.34
C MET A 41 -9.95 -6.36 -3.94
N ARG A 42 -8.81 -6.95 -3.59
CA ARG A 42 -8.81 -8.23 -2.88
C ARG A 42 -9.28 -8.00 -1.43
N PRO A 43 -9.80 -9.03 -0.74
CA PRO A 43 -10.18 -8.90 0.66
C PRO A 43 -9.07 -8.31 1.56
N LEU A 44 -7.81 -8.63 1.27
CA LEU A 44 -6.64 -8.06 1.96
C LEU A 44 -6.47 -6.55 1.71
N ASP A 45 -6.80 -6.07 0.52
CA ASP A 45 -6.72 -4.65 0.20
C ASP A 45 -7.83 -3.89 0.95
N LEU A 46 -8.99 -4.52 1.13
CA LEU A 46 -10.12 -3.96 1.87
C LEU A 46 -9.83 -3.79 3.35
N THR A 47 -9.21 -4.79 3.97
CA THR A 47 -8.80 -4.66 5.36
C THR A 47 -7.76 -3.55 5.54
N GLN A 48 -6.86 -3.35 4.58
CA GLN A 48 -5.87 -2.26 4.61
C GLN A 48 -6.48 -0.87 4.36
N ALA A 49 -7.50 -0.78 3.51
CA ALA A 49 -8.23 0.44 3.22
C ALA A 49 -9.11 0.89 4.41
N MET A 50 -9.73 -0.05 5.12
CA MET A 50 -10.69 0.23 6.19
C MET A 50 -10.06 0.31 7.57
N VAL A 51 -9.15 -0.60 7.90
CA VAL A 51 -8.58 -0.67 9.24
C VAL A 51 -7.33 0.22 9.30
N PRO A 52 -7.25 1.15 10.27
CA PRO A 52 -5.96 1.77 10.58
C PRO A 52 -5.05 0.68 11.15
N VAL A 53 -4.23 0.06 10.30
CA VAL A 53 -3.36 -1.08 10.66
C VAL A 53 -2.13 -0.67 11.51
N PHE A 54 -2.13 0.55 12.06
CA PHE A 54 -0.99 1.15 12.74
C PHE A 54 -1.24 1.33 14.24
N PRO A 55 -0.22 1.06 15.08
CA PRO A 55 -0.21 1.63 16.41
C PRO A 55 -0.06 3.16 16.31
N LEU A 56 -0.55 3.91 17.31
CA LEU A 56 -0.56 5.38 17.32
C LEU A 56 0.85 5.97 17.12
N PHE A 57 0.93 7.22 16.64
CA PHE A 57 2.17 7.95 16.30
C PHE A 57 3.22 8.02 17.43
N GLU A 58 2.82 7.92 18.69
CA GLU A 58 3.71 7.90 19.86
C GLU A 58 4.17 6.49 20.27
N SER A 59 3.71 5.45 19.58
CA SER A 59 4.22 4.11 19.84
C SER A 59 5.64 3.98 19.28
N HIS A 60 6.60 3.76 20.18
CA HIS A 60 7.99 3.45 19.85
C HIS A 60 8.14 2.09 19.12
N LEU A 61 7.04 1.37 18.89
CA LEU A 61 6.95 0.18 18.05
C LEU A 61 6.96 0.59 16.58
N VAL A 62 8.16 0.93 16.09
CA VAL A 62 8.43 0.95 14.65
C VAL A 62 8.07 -0.43 14.12
N ARG A 63 7.10 -0.52 13.21
CA ARG A 63 6.76 -1.77 12.52
C ARG A 63 8.04 -2.37 11.92
N ASP A 64 8.54 -3.45 12.50
CA ASP A 64 9.50 -4.34 11.86
C ASP A 64 8.73 -5.23 10.86
N GLY A 65 8.35 -4.63 9.74
CA GLY A 65 7.61 -5.33 8.69
C GLY A 65 7.36 -4.44 7.47
N TYR A 66 7.48 -5.04 6.29
CA TYR A 66 7.19 -4.42 5.00
C TYR A 66 5.78 -4.80 4.57
N LEU A 67 5.00 -3.85 4.02
CA LEU A 67 3.76 -4.23 3.32
C LEU A 67 4.14 -5.12 2.13
N THR A 68 3.37 -6.18 1.86
CA THR A 68 3.64 -7.13 0.75
C THR A 68 3.86 -6.42 -0.59
N ARG A 69 3.30 -5.21 -0.77
CA ARG A 69 3.47 -4.34 -1.95
C ARG A 69 4.86 -3.67 -2.04
N GLU A 70 5.50 -3.32 -0.92
CA GLU A 70 6.85 -2.72 -0.88
C GLU A 70 7.94 -3.70 -1.36
N ARG A 71 7.63 -5.01 -1.48
CA ARG A 71 8.58 -6.04 -1.96
C ARG A 71 8.71 -6.14 -3.48
N LYS A 72 7.94 -5.41 -4.29
CA LYS A 72 8.07 -5.49 -5.76
C LYS A 72 9.16 -4.56 -6.31
N VAL A 73 10.40 -4.85 -5.94
CA VAL A 73 11.56 -4.67 -6.84
C VAL A 73 12.16 -6.06 -7.06
N LYS A 74 11.44 -6.91 -7.78
CA LYS A 74 12.07 -8.09 -8.38
C LYS A 74 12.57 -7.68 -9.76
N ASN A 75 13.90 -7.58 -9.86
CA ASN A 75 14.64 -7.47 -11.11
C ASN A 75 14.04 -8.39 -12.18
N LYS A 76 13.43 -7.82 -13.22
CA LYS A 76 12.95 -8.54 -14.41
C LYS A 76 14.08 -8.79 -15.44
N ASN A 77 15.33 -8.88 -15.01
CA ASN A 77 16.47 -9.18 -15.90
C ASN A 77 17.10 -10.53 -15.53
N LYS A 78 16.34 -11.62 -15.67
CA LYS A 78 16.93 -12.98 -15.77
C LYS A 78 15.89 -13.99 -16.29
N LYS A 79 15.51 -13.85 -17.55
CA LYS A 79 14.92 -14.91 -18.38
C LYS A 79 14.83 -14.39 -19.81
N GLU A 80 15.99 -14.16 -20.40
CA GLU A 80 16.21 -14.04 -21.85
C GLU A 80 17.69 -13.65 -22.00
N LYS A 81 18.55 -14.67 -22.00
CA LYS A 81 19.84 -14.70 -22.68
C LYS A 81 20.40 -16.11 -22.51
N ASN A 82 20.19 -16.87 -23.59
CA ASN A 82 20.92 -18.04 -24.08
C ASN A 82 20.85 -19.32 -23.25
#